data_AF-A0A0F7ZV32-F1
#
_entry.id   AF-A0A0F7ZV32-F1
#
_cell.length_a   1.000
_cell.length_b   1.000
_cell.length_c   1.000
_cell.angle_alpha   90.00
_cell.angle_beta   90.00
_cell.angle_gamma   90.00
#
_symmetry.space_group_name_H-M   'P 1'
#
loop_
_entity.id
_entity.type
_entity.pdbx_description
1 polymer ?
#
loop_
_entity_poly.entity_id
_entity_poly.type
_entity_poly.pdbx_seq_one_letter_code
_entity_poly.pdbx_strand_id
1 'polypeptide(L)'
;MDLIFSLPMVLTHKDFSTCNIMVDEATCRLVGVIDWAEAEICPFGVNLDTLQSLTGKLHLRNGWIRYEDYESLNAVFWTTFSNEVGGLTDGRLKAIRLARTMGLLLSHGFTRRLANEKKPVPIGDDEYGRYHMLSLDGFLINPETKFEDIE
;
A
#
# COMPACT_ATOMS: atom_id res chain seq x y z
N MET A 1 -15.62 1.99 -9.20
CA MET A 1 -14.83 3.23 -9.35
C MET A 1 -15.45 4.36 -8.54
N ASP A 2 -16.76 4.55 -8.64
CA ASP A 2 -17.53 5.60 -7.94
C ASP A 2 -17.34 5.64 -6.42
N LEU A 3 -17.18 4.49 -5.77
CA LEU A 3 -16.91 4.41 -4.32
C LEU A 3 -15.55 5.04 -3.95
N ILE A 4 -14.49 4.79 -4.72
CA ILE A 4 -13.15 5.34 -4.43
C ILE A 4 -13.17 6.85 -4.60
N PHE A 5 -13.80 7.36 -5.66
CA PHE A 5 -13.90 8.81 -5.91
C PHE A 5 -14.84 9.55 -4.95
N SER A 6 -15.63 8.84 -4.14
CA SER A 6 -16.41 9.44 -3.05
C SER A 6 -15.59 9.70 -1.78
N LEU A 7 -14.35 9.18 -1.71
CA LEU A 7 -13.44 9.45 -0.60
C LEU A 7 -12.87 10.87 -0.71
N PRO A 8 -12.51 11.50 0.43
CA PRO A 8 -11.84 12.79 0.40
C PRO A 8 -10.55 12.74 -0.41
N MET A 9 -10.32 13.76 -1.23
CA MET A 9 -9.03 13.97 -1.89
C MET A 9 -8.05 14.57 -0.88
N VAL A 10 -6.91 13.92 -0.68
CA VAL A 10 -5.90 14.30 0.32
C VAL A 10 -4.52 14.32 -0.31
N LEU A 11 -3.58 15.00 0.35
CA LEU A 11 -2.16 14.88 0.02
C LEU A 11 -1.67 13.49 0.42
N THR A 12 -1.25 12.71 -0.57
CA THR A 12 -0.63 11.40 -0.44
C THR A 12 0.87 11.53 -0.72
N HIS A 13 1.68 10.71 -0.06
CA HIS A 13 3.14 10.69 -0.22
C HIS A 13 3.59 10.05 -1.55
N LYS A 14 2.76 9.14 -2.11
CA LYS A 14 3.00 8.35 -3.34
C LYS A 14 4.16 7.36 -3.29
N ASP A 15 5.32 7.70 -2.73
CA ASP A 15 6.44 6.78 -2.48
C ASP A 15 6.56 6.40 -1.00
N PHE A 16 5.43 6.06 -0.37
CA PHE A 16 5.43 5.74 1.06
C PHE A 16 6.03 4.34 1.23
N SER A 17 7.24 4.24 1.77
CA SER A 17 7.95 2.97 1.96
C SER A 17 8.64 2.94 3.33
N THR A 18 9.08 1.76 3.76
CA THR A 18 9.82 1.60 5.02
C THR A 18 11.10 2.44 5.08
N CYS A 19 11.72 2.75 3.93
CA CYS A 19 12.90 3.61 3.85
C CYS A 19 12.59 5.09 4.09
N ASN A 20 11.33 5.51 3.92
CA ASN A 20 10.89 6.89 4.07
C ASN A 20 10.24 7.15 5.45
N ILE A 21 10.25 6.15 6.33
CA ILE A 21 9.73 6.23 7.70
C ILE A 21 10.89 6.33 8.68
N MET A 22 10.91 7.40 9.48
CA MET A 22 11.87 7.56 10.56
C MET A 22 11.22 7.20 11.89
N VAL A 23 11.91 6.37 12.68
CA VAL A 23 11.50 6.01 14.03
C VAL A 23 12.58 6.38 15.05
N ASP A 24 12.15 6.67 16.27
CA ASP A 24 13.05 6.76 17.42
C ASP A 24 13.63 5.38 17.73
N GLU A 25 14.94 5.27 17.89
CA GLU A 25 15.63 3.99 18.08
C GLU A 25 15.22 3.28 19.37
N ALA A 26 14.99 4.03 20.45
CA ALA A 26 14.70 3.46 21.76
C ALA A 26 13.23 3.06 21.93
N THR A 27 12.31 3.79 21.30
CA THR A 27 10.86 3.65 21.53
C THR A 27 10.09 3.16 20.30
N CYS A 28 10.73 3.08 19.14
CA CYS A 28 10.13 2.78 17.84
C CYS A 28 8.96 3.70 17.47
N ARG A 29 8.83 4.87 18.10
CA ARG A 29 7.79 5.84 17.74
C ARG A 29 8.13 6.49 16.42
N LEU A 30 7.12 6.67 15.56
CA LEU A 30 7.24 7.45 14.33
C LEU A 30 7.66 8.89 14.69
N VAL A 31 8.80 9.33 14.18
CA VAL A 31 9.33 10.70 14.39
C VAL A 31 9.32 11.54 13.12
N GLY A 32 9.16 10.92 11.96
CA GLY A 32 9.10 11.65 10.70
C GLY A 32 8.81 10.78 9.49
N VAL A 33 8.38 11.44 8.43
CA VAL A 33 8.25 10.89 7.07
C VAL A 33 9.01 11.83 6.15
N ILE A 34 9.91 11.29 5.33
CA ILE A 34 10.82 12.05 4.45
C ILE A 34 10.56 11.70 2.97
N ASP A 35 11.16 12.46 2.06
CA ASP A 35 11.07 12.25 0.60
C ASP A 35 9.68 12.50 -0.02
N TRP A 36 9.11 13.66 0.31
CA TRP A 36 7.82 14.13 -0.21
C TRP A 36 7.86 14.63 -1.66
N ALA A 37 8.95 14.40 -2.41
CA ALA A 37 9.14 14.94 -3.76
C ALA A 37 8.07 14.46 -4.75
N GLU A 38 7.51 13.27 -4.51
CA GLU A 38 6.49 12.62 -5.35
C GLU A 38 5.06 12.83 -4.82
N ALA A 39 4.85 13.65 -3.80
CA ALA A 39 3.53 13.82 -3.19
C ALA A 39 2.46 14.30 -4.20
N GLU A 40 1.25 13.74 -4.10
CA GLU A 40 0.15 13.97 -5.05
C GLU A 40 -1.19 14.13 -4.31
N ILE A 41 -2.19 14.72 -4.96
CA ILE A 41 -3.56 14.75 -4.44
C ILE A 41 -4.31 13.52 -4.97
N CYS A 42 -4.69 12.60 -4.09
CA CYS A 42 -5.37 11.35 -4.42
C CYS A 42 -6.49 11.02 -3.42
N PRO A 43 -7.41 10.09 -3.75
CA PRO A 43 -8.40 9.59 -2.80
C PRO A 43 -7.73 9.04 -1.53
N PHE A 44 -8.30 9.34 -0.36
CA PHE A 44 -7.82 8.84 0.91
C PHE A 44 -7.78 7.30 0.92
N GLY A 45 -6.67 6.73 1.38
CA GLY A 45 -6.46 5.28 1.40
C GLY A 45 -5.52 4.76 0.30
N VAL A 46 -5.22 5.55 -0.73
CA VAL A 46 -4.33 5.13 -1.82
C VAL A 46 -2.92 4.76 -1.33
N ASN A 47 -2.36 5.41 -0.30
CA ASN A 47 -1.05 5.03 0.26
C ASN A 47 -1.07 3.87 1.26
N LEU A 48 -2.22 3.25 1.53
CA LEU A 48 -2.30 2.16 2.51
C LEU A 48 -1.74 0.84 1.97
N ASP A 49 -1.36 0.75 0.70
CA ASP A 49 -0.70 -0.44 0.13
C ASP A 49 0.66 -0.69 0.79
N THR A 50 1.34 0.37 1.22
CA THR A 50 2.61 0.34 1.97
C THR A 50 2.59 -0.56 3.20
N LEU A 51 1.43 -0.77 3.84
CA LEU A 51 1.29 -1.59 5.04
C LEU A 51 1.89 -2.99 4.87
N GLN A 52 1.82 -3.54 3.66
CA GLN A 52 2.36 -4.85 3.38
C GLN A 52 3.88 -4.95 3.52
N SER A 53 4.58 -3.86 3.17
CA SER A 53 6.02 -3.79 3.38
C SER A 53 6.42 -3.72 4.85
N LEU A 54 5.48 -3.36 5.74
CA LEU A 54 5.68 -3.33 7.19
C LEU A 54 5.35 -4.67 7.86
N THR A 55 4.50 -5.50 7.25
CA THR A 55 3.97 -6.74 7.86
C THR A 55 4.43 -8.02 7.16
N GLY A 56 5.34 -7.90 6.19
CA GLY A 56 5.93 -9.04 5.51
C GLY A 56 7.25 -8.72 4.82
N LYS A 57 7.76 -9.71 4.09
CA LYS A 57 8.98 -9.60 3.27
C LYS A 57 8.81 -10.31 1.95
N LEU A 58 9.45 -9.79 0.90
CA LEU A 58 9.51 -10.43 -0.40
C LEU A 58 10.73 -11.36 -0.47
N HIS A 59 10.51 -12.64 -0.78
CA HIS A 59 11.54 -13.60 -1.11
C HIS A 59 11.51 -13.88 -2.62
N LEU A 60 12.61 -13.62 -3.34
CA LEU A 60 12.66 -13.71 -4.81
C LEU A 60 12.20 -15.05 -5.38
N ARG A 61 12.33 -16.14 -4.61
CA ARG A 61 11.94 -17.49 -5.02
C ARG A 61 10.53 -17.89 -4.61
N ASN A 62 10.03 -17.32 -3.51
CA ASN A 62 8.80 -17.79 -2.83
C ASN A 62 7.70 -16.72 -2.86
N GLY A 63 7.96 -15.54 -3.40
CA GLY A 63 7.06 -14.40 -3.34
C GLY A 63 7.01 -13.79 -1.94
N TRP A 64 5.90 -13.12 -1.64
CA TRP A 64 5.67 -12.49 -0.34
C TRP A 64 5.44 -13.51 0.76
N ILE A 65 5.99 -13.22 1.94
CA ILE A 65 5.82 -14.01 3.16
C ILE A 65 5.43 -13.04 4.28
N ARG A 66 4.30 -13.29 4.94
CA ARG A 66 3.85 -12.53 6.12
C ARG A 66 4.75 -12.81 7.32
N TYR A 67 4.90 -11.83 8.21
CA TYR A 67 5.50 -12.06 9.52
C TYR A 67 4.54 -12.85 10.42
N GLU A 68 5.08 -13.51 11.44
CA GLU A 68 4.33 -14.39 12.35
C GLU A 68 3.20 -13.65 13.07
N ASP A 69 3.39 -12.36 13.36
CA ASP A 69 2.46 -11.48 14.04
C ASP A 69 1.53 -10.69 13.10
N TYR A 70 1.51 -11.00 11.79
CA TYR A 70 0.73 -10.26 10.78
C TYR A 70 -0.73 -10.06 11.20
N GLU A 71 -1.44 -11.11 11.61
CA GLU A 71 -2.87 -11.02 11.94
C GLU A 71 -3.12 -10.07 13.12
N SER A 72 -2.22 -10.10 14.11
CA SER A 72 -2.29 -9.21 15.26
C SER A 72 -2.00 -7.76 14.88
N LEU A 73 -0.93 -7.52 14.10
CA LEU A 73 -0.56 -6.18 13.64
C LEU A 73 -1.61 -5.58 12.70
N ASN A 74 -2.16 -6.37 11.78
CA ASN A 74 -3.20 -5.94 10.86
C ASN A 74 -4.49 -5.58 11.61
N ALA A 75 -4.90 -6.38 12.60
CA ALA A 75 -6.05 -6.06 13.45
C ALA A 75 -5.82 -4.76 14.24
N VAL A 76 -4.66 -4.62 14.90
CA VAL A 76 -4.29 -3.41 15.65
C VAL A 76 -4.29 -2.18 14.74
N PHE A 77 -3.73 -2.29 13.53
CA PHE A 77 -3.72 -1.21 12.56
C PHE A 77 -5.15 -0.78 12.20
N TRP A 78 -6.00 -1.70 11.75
CA TRP A 78 -7.35 -1.34 11.28
C TRP A 78 -8.27 -0.87 12.41
N THR A 79 -8.14 -1.42 13.62
CA THR A 79 -8.86 -0.91 14.79
C THR A 79 -8.41 0.52 15.13
N THR A 80 -7.11 0.76 15.23
CA THR A 80 -6.57 2.09 15.55
C THR A 80 -6.93 3.10 14.46
N PHE A 81 -6.72 2.75 13.19
CA PHE A 81 -7.06 3.58 12.04
C PHE A 81 -8.54 3.97 12.04
N SER A 82 -9.45 3.02 12.31
CA SER A 82 -10.89 3.31 12.31
C SER A 82 -11.29 4.25 13.45
N ASN A 83 -10.66 4.09 14.63
CA ASN A 83 -10.88 4.95 15.77
C ASN A 83 -10.35 6.38 15.54
N GLU A 84 -9.14 6.51 14.97
CA GLU A 84 -8.49 7.80 14.70
C GLU A 84 -9.19 8.57 13.58
N VAL A 85 -9.64 7.90 12.51
CA VAL A 85 -10.41 8.56 11.45
C VAL A 85 -11.78 8.99 11.97
N GLY A 86 -12.41 8.16 12.82
CA GLY A 86 -13.71 8.42 13.43
C GLY A 86 -14.88 8.35 12.43
N GLY A 87 -16.04 7.88 12.89
CA GLY A 87 -17.28 7.92 12.10
C GLY A 87 -17.25 7.15 10.77
N LEU A 88 -16.37 6.16 10.62
CA LEU A 88 -16.33 5.29 9.44
C LEU A 88 -17.51 4.33 9.46
N THR A 89 -18.38 4.44 8.46
CA THR A 89 -19.35 3.38 8.15
C THR A 89 -18.65 2.22 7.44
N ASP A 90 -19.24 1.03 7.49
CA ASP A 90 -18.73 -0.15 6.78
C ASP A 90 -18.51 0.12 5.27
N GLY A 91 -19.42 0.87 4.65
CA GLY A 91 -19.31 1.27 3.24
C GLY A 91 -18.10 2.17 2.97
N ARG A 92 -17.77 3.10 3.89
CA ARG A 92 -16.61 3.98 3.74
C ARG A 92 -15.31 3.24 4.03
N LEU A 93 -15.30 2.33 5.00
CA LEU A 93 -14.16 1.45 5.24
C LEU A 93 -13.88 0.54 4.03
N LYS A 94 -14.93 -0.02 3.41
CA LYS A 94 -14.82 -0.77 2.15
C LYS A 94 -14.24 0.08 1.03
N ALA A 95 -14.68 1.34 0.88
CA ALA A 95 -14.12 2.26 -0.10
C ALA A 95 -12.64 2.53 0.14
N ILE A 96 -12.20 2.74 1.39
CA ILE A 96 -10.79 2.93 1.75
C ILE A 96 -9.96 1.68 1.41
N ARG A 97 -10.48 0.48 1.69
CA ARG A 97 -9.83 -0.79 1.33
C ARG A 97 -9.71 -0.98 -0.19
N LEU A 98 -10.72 -0.57 -0.96
CA LEU A 98 -10.63 -0.52 -2.42
C LEU A 98 -9.60 0.50 -2.90
N ALA A 99 -9.49 1.66 -2.24
CA ALA A 99 -8.48 2.67 -2.53
C ALA A 99 -7.06 2.14 -2.25
N ARG A 100 -6.86 1.34 -1.18
CA ARG A 100 -5.61 0.60 -0.92
C ARG A 100 -5.25 -0.31 -2.09
N THR A 101 -6.19 -1.10 -2.60
CA THR A 101 -5.96 -1.97 -3.76
C THR A 101 -5.62 -1.17 -5.02
N MET A 102 -6.29 -0.03 -5.23
CA MET A 102 -5.94 0.90 -6.31
C MET A 102 -4.52 1.44 -6.14
N GLY A 103 -4.10 1.78 -4.93
CA GLY A 103 -2.73 2.16 -4.60
C GLY A 103 -1.71 1.12 -5.04
N LEU A 104 -1.92 -0.14 -4.65
CA LEU A 104 -1.06 -1.25 -5.07
C LEU A 104 -0.95 -1.35 -6.60
N LEU A 105 -2.07 -1.26 -7.30
CA LEU A 105 -2.10 -1.31 -8.76
C LEU A 105 -1.39 -0.11 -9.41
N LEU A 106 -1.42 1.07 -8.79
CA LEU A 106 -0.67 2.23 -9.27
C LEU A 106 0.84 2.07 -9.00
N SER A 107 1.21 1.55 -7.82
CA SER A 107 2.59 1.33 -7.39
C SER A 107 3.29 0.21 -8.17
N HIS A 108 2.56 -0.84 -8.53
CA HIS A 108 3.13 -2.05 -9.14
C HIS A 108 2.53 -2.47 -10.48
N GLY A 109 1.39 -1.94 -10.90
CA GLY A 109 0.78 -2.29 -12.18
C GLY A 109 1.38 -1.59 -13.40
N PHE A 110 2.22 -0.59 -13.18
CA PHE A 110 2.82 0.22 -14.23
C PHE A 110 4.32 0.37 -14.03
N THR A 111 5.04 0.59 -15.12
CA THR A 111 6.45 0.98 -15.09
C THR A 111 6.62 2.26 -14.25
N ARG A 112 7.52 2.21 -13.24
CA ARG A 112 7.74 3.31 -12.30
C ARG A 112 8.19 4.56 -13.05
N ARG A 113 7.83 5.74 -12.55
CA ARG A 113 8.20 7.01 -13.15
C ARG A 113 8.79 7.95 -12.10
N LEU A 114 9.99 8.47 -12.36
CA LEU A 114 10.41 9.79 -11.88
C LEU A 114 9.90 10.86 -12.85
N ALA A 115 9.66 12.10 -12.38
CA ALA A 115 9.04 13.19 -13.16
C ALA A 115 9.56 13.41 -14.60
N ASN A 116 10.80 12.99 -14.91
CA ASN A 116 11.48 13.16 -16.19
C ASN A 116 11.42 11.96 -17.15
N GLU A 117 10.76 10.85 -16.78
CA GLU A 117 10.71 9.64 -17.61
C GLU A 117 9.49 9.60 -18.54
N LYS A 118 9.46 8.58 -19.42
CA LYS A 118 8.35 8.31 -20.36
C LYS A 118 7.04 8.07 -19.60
N LYS A 119 5.91 8.19 -20.29
CA LYS A 119 4.59 7.88 -19.71
C LYS A 119 4.59 6.43 -19.19
N PRO A 120 4.06 6.18 -17.96
CA PRO A 120 3.96 4.82 -17.44
C PRO A 120 3.14 3.96 -18.38
N VAL A 121 3.65 2.77 -18.68
CA VAL A 121 2.94 1.71 -19.39
C VAL A 121 2.69 0.55 -18.43
N PRO A 122 1.61 -0.24 -18.62
CA PRO A 122 1.39 -1.45 -17.84
C PRO A 122 2.63 -2.35 -17.84
N ILE A 123 2.92 -2.98 -16.71
CA ILE A 123 4.02 -3.95 -16.62
C ILE A 123 3.72 -5.20 -17.46
N GLY A 124 4.77 -5.85 -17.96
CA GLY A 124 4.70 -7.13 -18.66
C GLY A 124 5.58 -8.19 -18.01
N ASP A 125 5.55 -9.42 -18.54
CA ASP A 125 6.47 -10.49 -18.14
C ASP A 125 7.85 -10.27 -18.77
N ASP A 126 8.55 -9.24 -18.28
CA ASP A 126 9.89 -8.86 -18.70
C ASP A 126 10.81 -8.61 -17.49
N GLU A 127 12.07 -8.25 -17.75
CA GLU A 127 13.05 -8.04 -16.67
C GLU A 127 12.58 -7.00 -15.64
N TYR A 128 11.84 -5.97 -16.07
CA TYR A 128 11.39 -4.88 -15.23
C TYR A 128 10.09 -5.24 -14.49
N GLY A 129 9.15 -5.89 -15.18
CA GLY A 129 7.83 -6.23 -14.64
C GLY A 129 7.86 -7.42 -13.68
N ARG A 130 8.77 -8.38 -13.82
CA ARG A 130 8.81 -9.60 -12.98
C ARG A 130 8.81 -9.31 -11.47
N TYR A 131 9.55 -8.30 -11.01
CA TYR A 131 9.58 -7.95 -9.58
C TYR A 131 8.23 -7.37 -9.10
N HIS A 132 7.62 -6.53 -9.93
CA HIS A 132 6.32 -5.94 -9.62
C HIS A 132 5.19 -6.99 -9.70
N MET A 133 5.27 -7.93 -10.64
CA MET A 133 4.36 -9.07 -10.74
C MET A 133 4.38 -9.91 -9.46
N LEU A 134 5.54 -10.17 -8.85
CA LEU A 134 5.59 -10.88 -7.56
C LEU A 134 4.78 -10.19 -6.45
N SER A 135 4.72 -8.85 -6.47
CA SER A 135 3.93 -8.09 -5.51
C SER A 135 2.44 -8.14 -5.85
N LEU A 136 2.07 -8.00 -7.12
CA LEU A 136 0.67 -8.14 -7.55
C LEU A 136 0.14 -9.56 -7.28
N ASP A 137 0.89 -10.59 -7.63
CA ASP A 137 0.53 -11.98 -7.37
C ASP A 137 0.40 -12.25 -5.87
N GLY A 138 1.36 -11.77 -5.07
CA GLY A 138 1.33 -11.91 -3.61
C GLY A 138 0.08 -11.29 -2.98
N PHE A 139 -0.30 -10.08 -3.38
CA PHE A 139 -1.34 -9.33 -2.68
C PHE A 139 -2.74 -9.42 -3.32
N LEU A 140 -2.85 -9.87 -4.56
CA LEU A 140 -4.12 -9.99 -5.28
C LEU A 140 -4.55 -11.44 -5.52
N ILE A 141 -3.62 -12.40 -5.56
CA ILE A 141 -3.90 -13.77 -6.02
C ILE A 141 -3.57 -14.82 -4.95
N ASN A 142 -2.37 -14.75 -4.36
CA ASN A 142 -1.88 -15.77 -3.45
C ASN A 142 -2.76 -15.84 -2.17
N PRO A 143 -3.45 -16.96 -1.90
CA PRO A 143 -4.34 -17.09 -0.75
C PRO A 143 -3.69 -16.83 0.62
N GLU A 144 -2.38 -17.06 0.75
CA GLU A 144 -1.66 -16.88 2.00
C GLU A 144 -1.35 -15.40 2.30
N THR A 145 -1.28 -14.56 1.26
CA THR A 145 -0.82 -13.18 1.38
C THR A 145 -1.77 -12.14 0.80
N LYS A 146 -2.81 -12.56 0.06
CA LYS A 146 -3.77 -11.66 -0.57
C LYS A 146 -4.47 -10.76 0.44
N PHE A 147 -4.87 -9.58 0.00
CA PHE A 147 -5.67 -8.69 0.83
C PHE A 147 -6.96 -9.37 1.26
N GLU A 148 -7.28 -9.22 2.54
CA GLU A 148 -8.45 -9.80 3.20
C GLU A 148 -9.79 -9.40 2.56
N ASP A 149 -9.79 -8.34 1.74
CA ASP A 149 -10.99 -7.75 1.12
C ASP A 149 -11.18 -8.12 -0.35
N ILE A 150 -10.31 -8.96 -0.89
CA ILE A 150 -10.36 -9.42 -2.28
C ILE A 150 -10.94 -10.84 -2.28
N GLU A 151 -12.18 -10.96 -2.74
CA GLU A 151 -12.86 -12.26 -2.96
C GLU A 151 -12.12 -13.08 -4.02
#